data_AF-A0A7S3M165-F1
#
_entry.id   AF-A0A7S3M165-F1
#
_cell.length_a   1.000
_cell.length_b   1.000
_cell.length_c   1.000
_cell.angle_alpha   90.00
_cell.angle_beta   90.00
_cell.angle_gamma   90.00
#
_symmetry.space_group_name_H-M   'P 1'
#
loop_
_entity.id
_entity.type
_entity.pdbx_description
1 polymer ?
#
loop_
_entity_poly.entity_id
_entity_poly.type
_entity_poly.pdbx_seq_one_letter_code
_entity_poly.pdbx_strand_id
1 'polypeptide(L)'
;ITFKIEDKKKIVVDVEGEKALTLDDFKAALPDDQPRYALMDLDYMTEDGREQSKLCFVFWSPDDKTSVKDRMLYASSKDAIKKKLVGIMKELQANDMGDLDNDTVMEYMKK
;
A
#
# COMPACT_ATOMS: atom_id res chain seq x y z
N ILE A 1 -1.70 8.42 0.25
CA ILE A 1 -0.32 8.93 0.49
C ILE A 1 0.66 7.78 0.35
N THR A 2 1.79 7.98 -0.32
CA THR A 2 2.87 6.98 -0.46
C THR A 2 4.13 7.41 0.28
N PHE A 3 4.91 6.44 0.71
CA PHE A 3 6.16 6.63 1.44
C PHE A 3 7.26 5.78 0.82
N LYS A 4 8.49 6.30 0.86
CA LYS A 4 9.70 5.60 0.43
C LYS A 4 10.78 5.68 1.51
N ILE A 5 11.76 4.79 1.41
CA ILE A 5 12.98 4.86 2.20
C ILE A 5 14.03 5.63 1.40
N GLU A 6 14.44 6.78 1.92
CA GLU A 6 15.52 7.61 1.40
C GLU A 6 16.83 7.35 2.16
N ASP A 7 17.95 7.35 1.44
CA ASP A 7 19.30 7.09 1.96
C ASP A 7 19.46 5.81 2.78
N LYS A 8 18.55 4.84 2.61
CA LYS A 8 18.46 3.60 3.37
C LYS A 8 18.33 3.80 4.89
N LYS A 9 17.91 4.98 5.33
CA LYS A 9 17.93 5.38 6.74
C LYS A 9 16.65 6.05 7.20
N LYS A 10 15.92 6.73 6.30
CA LYS A 10 14.77 7.55 6.67
C LYS A 10 13.58 7.20 5.80
N ILE A 11 12.42 7.13 6.43
CA ILE A 11 11.14 7.00 5.74
C ILE A 11 10.63 8.40 5.48
N VAL A 12 10.40 8.73 4.22
CA VAL A 12 9.92 10.04 3.77
C VAL A 12 8.63 9.87 2.97
N VAL A 13 7.82 10.92 2.94
CA VAL A 13 6.65 10.99 2.05
C VAL A 13 7.18 11.07 0.61
N ASP A 14 6.64 10.23 -0.27
CA ASP A 14 7.00 10.22 -1.69
C ASP A 14 5.98 11.04 -2.48
N VAL A 15 4.70 10.65 -2.41
CA VAL A 15 3.60 11.35 -3.08
C VAL A 15 2.41 11.48 -2.13
N GLU A 16 1.91 12.69 -1.99
CA GLU A 16 0.61 12.95 -1.37
C GLU A 16 -0.45 12.91 -2.47
N GLY A 17 -1.32 11.90 -2.39
CA GLY A 17 -2.44 11.74 -3.29
C GLY A 17 -3.67 12.48 -2.76
N GLU A 18 -4.53 12.94 -3.67
CA GLU A 18 -5.85 13.46 -3.31
C GLU A 18 -6.77 12.33 -2.84
N LYS A 19 -7.76 12.67 -2.00
CA LYS A 19 -8.76 11.69 -1.52
C LYS A 19 -9.61 11.07 -2.63
N ALA A 20 -9.65 11.69 -3.81
CA ALA A 20 -10.42 11.21 -4.96
C ALA A 20 -9.66 10.20 -5.82
N LEU A 21 -8.39 9.90 -5.52
CA LEU A 21 -7.61 8.94 -6.29
C LEU A 21 -8.10 7.51 -6.04
N THR A 22 -8.32 6.79 -7.14
CA THR A 22 -8.75 5.40 -7.10
C THR A 22 -7.57 4.46 -6.85
N LEU A 23 -7.88 3.20 -6.56
CA LEU A 23 -6.88 2.13 -6.48
C LEU A 23 -6.09 1.99 -7.79
N ASP A 24 -6.72 2.22 -8.94
CA ASP A 24 -6.06 2.12 -10.25
C ASP A 24 -5.11 3.29 -10.50
N ASP A 25 -5.46 4.51 -10.07
CA ASP A 25 -4.54 5.65 -10.09
C ASP A 25 -3.32 5.39 -9.22
N PHE A 26 -3.53 4.76 -8.06
CA PHE A 26 -2.44 4.34 -7.19
C PHE A 26 -1.53 3.32 -7.87
N LYS A 27 -2.08 2.28 -8.50
CA LYS A 27 -1.28 1.30 -9.27
C LYS A 27 -0.46 1.98 -10.36
N ALA A 28 -1.07 2.90 -11.10
CA ALA A 28 -0.40 3.62 -12.18
C ALA A 28 0.76 4.50 -11.68
N ALA A 29 0.71 4.94 -10.42
CA ALA A 29 1.76 5.72 -9.79
C ALA A 29 2.85 4.87 -9.12
N LEU A 30 2.69 3.54 -9.02
CA LEU A 30 3.68 2.67 -8.39
C LEU A 30 4.87 2.39 -9.32
N PRO A 31 6.11 2.54 -8.82
CA PRO A 31 7.30 2.17 -9.58
C PRO A 31 7.39 0.65 -9.72
N ASP A 32 7.85 0.17 -10.87
CA ASP A 32 8.01 -1.26 -11.15
C ASP A 32 9.32 -1.84 -10.61
N ASP A 33 10.30 -1.00 -10.26
CA ASP A 33 11.66 -1.38 -9.89
C ASP A 33 11.97 -1.25 -8.39
N GLN A 34 11.07 -0.67 -7.60
CA GLN A 34 11.34 -0.32 -6.21
C GLN A 34 10.11 -0.50 -5.30
N PRO A 35 10.32 -0.83 -4.01
CA PRO A 35 9.22 -0.94 -3.07
C PRO A 35 8.68 0.43 -2.65
N ARG A 36 7.41 0.46 -2.26
CA ARG A 36 6.75 1.63 -1.67
C ARG A 36 5.81 1.18 -0.56
N TYR A 37 5.64 2.03 0.44
CA TYR A 37 4.50 1.91 1.35
C TYR A 37 3.42 2.89 0.92
N ALA A 38 2.17 2.56 1.17
CA ALA A 38 1.07 3.48 0.96
C ALA A 38 0.04 3.37 2.08
N LEU A 39 -0.62 4.48 2.30
CA LEU A 39 -1.85 4.58 3.07
C LEU A 39 -2.93 5.10 2.14
N MET A 40 -4.02 4.36 2.08
CA MET A 40 -5.20 4.71 1.31
C MET A 40 -6.45 4.34 2.08
N ASP A 41 -7.44 5.23 2.02
CA ASP A 41 -8.79 4.91 2.43
C ASP A 41 -9.44 4.14 1.27
N LEU A 42 -9.86 2.90 1.53
CA LEU A 42 -10.54 2.08 0.55
C LEU A 42 -12.01 1.97 0.92
N ASP A 43 -12.84 2.47 0.02
CA ASP A 43 -14.29 2.40 0.12
C ASP A 43 -14.78 1.08 -0.48
N TYR A 44 -15.58 0.35 0.29
CA TYR A 44 -16.19 -0.90 -0.16
C TYR A 44 -17.62 -1.00 0.36
N MET A 45 -18.45 -1.74 -0.38
CA MET A 45 -19.81 -2.05 0.03
C MET A 45 -19.83 -3.37 0.79
N THR A 46 -20.41 -3.38 1.99
CA THR A 46 -20.67 -4.61 2.74
C THR A 46 -21.80 -5.40 2.10
N GLU A 47 -21.92 -6.69 2.44
CA GLU A 47 -23.01 -7.55 1.94
C GLU A 47 -24.41 -7.02 2.31
N ASP A 48 -24.49 -6.28 3.43
CA ASP A 48 -25.71 -5.61 3.89
C ASP A 48 -26.03 -4.31 3.12
N GLY A 49 -25.26 -3.98 2.07
CA GLY A 49 -25.46 -2.79 1.26
C GLY A 49 -25.02 -1.48 1.94
N ARG A 50 -24.17 -1.54 2.97
CA ARG A 50 -23.63 -0.34 3.63
C ARG A 50 -22.30 0.03 3.00
N GLU A 51 -22.13 1.30 2.68
CA GLU A 51 -20.82 1.84 2.31
C GLU A 51 -19.95 1.94 3.56
N GLN A 52 -18.75 1.41 3.48
CA GLN A 52 -17.77 1.47 4.55
C GLN A 52 -16.41 1.84 3.98
N SER A 53 -15.75 2.78 4.66
CA SER A 53 -14.38 3.17 4.36
C SER A 53 -13.45 2.63 5.44
N LYS A 54 -12.31 2.07 5.02
CA LYS A 54 -11.28 1.57 5.95
C LYS A 54 -9.92 2.06 5.48
N LEU A 55 -9.15 2.59 6.43
CA LEU A 55 -7.75 2.94 6.21
C LEU A 55 -6.93 1.65 6.02
N CYS A 56 -6.42 1.47 4.81
CA CYS A 56 -5.60 0.34 4.41
C CYS A 56 -4.13 0.77 4.27
N PHE A 57 -3.26 0.00 4.89
CA PHE A 57 -1.82 0.08 4.69
C PHE A 57 -1.42 -0.90 3.60
N VAL A 58 -0.85 -0.39 2.51
CA VAL A 58 -0.39 -1.21 1.38
C VAL A 58 1.13 -1.23 1.36
N PHE A 59 1.72 -2.42 1.31
CA PHE A 59 3.14 -2.61 1.08
C PHE A 59 3.36 -3.18 -0.32
N TRP A 60 3.87 -2.33 -1.22
CA TRP A 60 4.26 -2.69 -2.57
C TRP A 60 5.74 -3.09 -2.60
N SER A 61 6.05 -4.28 -3.10
CA SER A 61 7.43 -4.77 -3.24
C SER A 61 7.57 -5.68 -4.46
N PRO A 62 7.89 -5.12 -5.65
CA PRO A 62 7.99 -5.93 -6.87
C PRO A 62 9.19 -6.87 -6.80
N ASP A 63 8.92 -8.17 -6.65
CA ASP A 63 9.93 -9.19 -6.37
C ASP A 63 10.91 -9.43 -7.53
N ASP A 64 10.46 -9.24 -8.77
CA ASP A 64 11.26 -9.54 -9.96
C ASP A 64 12.29 -8.44 -10.29
N LYS A 65 11.95 -7.19 -9.99
CA LYS A 65 12.72 -6.01 -10.43
C LYS A 65 13.43 -5.28 -9.29
N THR A 66 13.06 -5.56 -8.04
CA THR A 66 13.71 -4.96 -6.86
C THR A 66 14.91 -5.79 -6.40
N SER A 67 16.01 -5.14 -6.03
CA SER A 67 17.15 -5.82 -5.40
C SER A 67 16.78 -6.47 -4.06
N VAL A 68 17.33 -7.67 -3.76
CA VAL A 68 17.08 -8.38 -2.49
C VAL A 68 17.39 -7.49 -1.27
N LYS A 69 18.44 -6.66 -1.35
CA LYS A 69 18.83 -5.75 -0.26
C LYS A 69 17.74 -4.72 0.01
N ASP A 70 17.16 -4.14 -1.02
CA ASP A 70 16.12 -3.12 -0.85
C ASP A 70 14.82 -3.76 -0.37
N ARG A 71 14.45 -4.95 -0.87
CA ARG A 71 13.30 -5.70 -0.34
C ARG A 71 13.44 -6.00 1.14
N MET A 72 14.61 -6.47 1.58
CA MET A 72 14.87 -6.72 3.00
C MET A 72 14.81 -5.44 3.83
N LEU A 73 15.33 -4.33 3.33
CA LEU A 73 15.30 -3.05 4.01
C LEU A 73 13.86 -2.54 4.21
N TYR A 74 13.02 -2.65 3.17
CA TYR A 74 11.61 -2.27 3.28
C TYR A 74 10.83 -3.27 4.14
N ALA A 75 11.06 -4.56 4.02
CA ALA A 75 10.39 -5.54 4.89
C ALA A 75 10.73 -5.31 6.37
N SER A 76 12.00 -5.07 6.71
CA SER A 76 12.43 -4.80 8.09
C SER A 76 11.94 -3.46 8.65
N SER A 77 11.72 -2.46 7.78
CA SER A 77 11.24 -1.14 8.19
C SER A 77 9.71 -1.01 8.21
N LYS A 78 8.98 -2.00 7.70
CA LYS A 78 7.51 -2.03 7.61
C LYS A 78 6.84 -1.81 8.97
N ASP A 79 7.28 -2.53 9.99
CA ASP A 79 6.69 -2.43 11.33
C ASP A 79 6.91 -1.06 11.97
N ALA A 80 8.04 -0.40 11.65
CA ALA A 80 8.37 0.90 12.20
C ALA A 80 7.45 2.00 11.66
N ILE A 81 7.14 1.98 10.35
CA ILE A 81 6.17 2.93 9.78
C ILE A 81 4.75 2.59 10.24
N LYS A 82 4.35 1.32 10.20
CA LYS A 82 3.02 0.88 10.60
C LYS A 82 2.68 1.31 12.03
N LYS A 83 3.62 1.19 12.98
CA LYS A 83 3.44 1.63 14.37
C LYS A 83 3.27 3.14 14.53
N LYS A 84 3.78 3.95 13.61
CA LYS A 84 3.59 5.41 13.62
C LYS A 84 2.25 5.84 13.05
N LEU A 85 1.63 4.99 12.24
CA LEU A 85 0.37 5.24 11.57
C LEU A 85 -0.77 4.68 12.42
N VAL A 86 -1.57 5.56 13.00
CA VAL A 86 -2.69 5.18 13.87
C VAL A 86 -3.95 4.97 13.04
N GLY A 87 -4.74 3.94 13.37
CA GLY A 87 -6.04 3.69 12.73
C GLY A 87 -5.99 2.83 11.48
N ILE A 88 -4.85 2.17 11.18
CA ILE A 88 -4.79 1.16 10.12
C ILE A 88 -5.75 0.02 10.48
N MET A 89 -6.76 -0.19 9.64
CA MET A 89 -7.78 -1.23 9.80
C MET A 89 -7.42 -2.50 9.02
N LYS A 90 -6.69 -2.34 7.91
CA LYS A 90 -6.32 -3.42 6.99
C LYS A 90 -4.88 -3.27 6.53
N GLU A 91 -4.22 -4.40 6.27
CA GLU A 91 -2.85 -4.45 5.75
C GLU A 91 -2.83 -5.32 4.50
N LEU A 92 -2.49 -4.73 3.36
CA LEU A 92 -2.28 -5.43 2.11
C LEU A 92 -0.78 -5.49 1.81
N GLN A 93 -0.28 -6.66 1.41
CA GLN A 93 1.03 -6.77 0.78
C GLN A 93 0.83 -7.21 -0.67
N ALA A 94 1.47 -6.50 -1.59
CA ALA A 94 1.43 -6.79 -3.02
C ALA A 94 2.86 -6.88 -3.55
N ASN A 95 3.14 -7.97 -4.26
CA ASN A 95 4.43 -8.21 -4.88
C ASN A 95 4.35 -8.17 -6.41
N ASP A 96 3.13 -8.23 -6.97
CA ASP A 96 2.87 -7.99 -8.39
C ASP A 96 1.63 -7.11 -8.61
N MET A 97 1.45 -6.64 -9.85
CA MET A 97 0.33 -5.75 -10.17
C MET A 97 -1.04 -6.45 -10.05
N GLY A 98 -1.08 -7.78 -10.16
CA GLY A 98 -2.30 -8.58 -10.03
C GLY A 98 -2.79 -8.69 -8.59
N ASP A 99 -1.88 -8.66 -7.60
CA ASP A 99 -2.21 -8.58 -6.18
C ASP A 99 -3.01 -7.31 -5.84
N LEU A 100 -2.83 -6.26 -6.63
CA LEU A 100 -3.53 -4.98 -6.46
C LEU A 100 -4.85 -4.94 -7.24
N ASP A 101 -5.21 -5.96 -8.01
CA ASP A 101 -6.44 -5.95 -8.81
C ASP A 101 -7.67 -5.59 -7.96
N ASN A 102 -8.55 -4.77 -8.55
CA ASN A 102 -9.64 -4.17 -7.78
C ASN A 102 -10.53 -5.25 -7.16
N ASP A 103 -10.82 -6.33 -7.88
CA ASP A 103 -11.58 -7.46 -7.34
C ASP A 103 -10.87 -8.14 -6.17
N THR A 104 -9.56 -8.40 -6.30
CA THR A 104 -8.72 -9.01 -5.25
C THR A 104 -8.70 -8.15 -3.99
N VAL A 105 -8.45 -6.86 -4.15
CA VAL A 105 -8.40 -5.90 -3.04
C VAL A 105 -9.78 -5.76 -2.40
N MET A 106 -10.85 -5.65 -3.18
CA MET A 106 -12.21 -5.54 -2.65
C MET A 106 -12.63 -6.81 -1.89
N GLU A 107 -12.26 -8.01 -2.37
CA GLU A 107 -12.49 -9.26 -1.65
C GLU A 107 -11.72 -9.27 -0.32
N TYR A 108 -10.47 -8.80 -0.31
CA TYR A 108 -9.66 -8.67 0.89
C TYR A 108 -10.25 -7.68 1.91
N MET A 109 -10.86 -6.59 1.43
CA MET A 109 -11.51 -5.57 2.27
C MET A 109 -12.80 -6.08 2.92
N LYS A 110 -13.52 -6.97 2.24
CA LYS A 110 -14.78 -7.59 2.72
C LYS A 110 -14.56 -8.69 3.76
N LYS A 111 -13.45 -9.43 3.67
CA LYS A 111 -13.03 -10.41 4.70
C LYS A 111 -12.69 -9.73 6.02
#